data_AF-A0A7X6XT62-F1
#
_entry.id   AF-A0A7X6XT62-F1
#
_cell.length_a   1.000
_cell.length_b   1.000
_cell.length_c   1.000
_cell.angle_alpha   90.00
_cell.angle_beta   90.00
_cell.angle_gamma   90.00
#
_symmetry.space_group_name_H-M   'P 1'
#
loop_
_entity.id
_entity.type
_entity.pdbx_description
1 polymer ?
#
loop_
_entity_poly.entity_id
_entity_poly.type
_entity_poly.pdbx_seq_one_letter_code
_entity_poly.pdbx_strand_id
1 'polypeptide(L)' 'MKEIIDLDNVIKVKEEIEKLEGTNISLDSGENVVILKAGVKKLKDKGVLIYRYQITE' A
#
# COMPACT_ATOMS: atom_id res chain seq x y z
N MET A 1 11.36 -3.29 -1.32
CA MET A 1 11.75 -2.11 -0.51
C MET A 1 10.81 -2.04 0.68
N LYS A 2 11.28 -1.84 1.92
CA LYS A 2 10.39 -1.65 3.09
C LYS A 2 10.29 -0.15 3.35
N GLU A 3 9.14 0.45 3.05
CA GLU A 3 8.86 1.83 3.42
C GLU A 3 8.46 1.86 4.90
N ILE A 4 9.12 2.72 5.68
CA ILE A 4 8.89 2.91 7.12
C ILE A 4 8.11 4.21 7.29
N ILE A 5 6.94 4.14 7.92
CA ILE A 5 6.11 5.31 8.22
C ILE A 5 6.23 5.66 9.71
N ASP A 6 6.41 6.94 10.01
CA ASP A 6 6.33 7.49 11.37
C ASP A 6 4.94 7.29 11.97
N LEU A 7 4.91 6.89 13.24
CA LEU A 7 3.70 6.41 13.93
C LEU A 7 2.52 7.38 13.92
N ASP A 8 2.78 8.69 13.99
CA ASP A 8 1.74 9.72 14.05
C ASP A 8 0.94 9.83 12.74
N ASN A 9 1.53 9.40 11.63
CA ASN A 9 0.89 9.40 10.32
C ASN A 9 0.31 8.04 9.93
N VAL A 10 0.53 6.99 10.74
CA VAL A 10 0.12 5.61 10.39
C VAL A 10 -1.39 5.50 10.22
N ILE A 11 -2.20 6.21 11.00
CA ILE A 11 -3.68 6.15 10.89
C ILE A 11 -4.15 6.77 9.58
N LYS A 12 -3.71 7.99 9.28
CA LYS A 12 -4.09 8.70 8.03
C LYS A 12 -3.58 7.97 6.80
N VAL A 13 -2.33 7.51 6.84
CA VAL A 13 -1.77 6.75 5.73
C VAL A 13 -2.54 5.46 5.52
N LYS A 14 -2.93 4.75 6.60
CA LYS A 14 -3.76 3.54 6.56
C LYS A 14 -5.13 3.79 5.91
N GLU A 15 -5.80 4.88 6.24
CA GLU A 15 -7.11 5.21 5.66
C GLU A 15 -7.01 5.55 4.17
N GLU A 16 -5.95 6.25 3.74
CA GLU A 16 -5.76 6.59 2.33
C GLU A 16 -5.33 5.39 1.48
N ILE A 17 -4.44 4.55 1.98
CA ILE A 17 -3.99 3.34 1.28
C ILE A 17 -5.11 2.30 1.12
N GLU A 18 -5.96 2.10 2.13
CA GLU A 18 -7.06 1.13 2.04
C GLU A 18 -8.05 1.49 0.93
N LYS A 19 -8.19 2.77 0.57
CA LYS A 19 -9.00 3.22 -0.58
C LYS A 19 -8.45 2.81 -1.94
N LEU A 20 -7.18 2.42 -2.01
CA LEU A 20 -6.56 1.94 -3.24
C LEU A 20 -6.99 0.52 -3.58
N GLU A 21 -7.56 -0.25 -2.64
CA GLU A 21 -8.06 -1.60 -2.92
C GLU A 21 -9.12 -1.59 -4.02
N GLY A 22 -8.95 -2.45 -5.02
CA GLY A 22 -9.80 -2.56 -6.20
C GLY A 22 -9.47 -1.56 -7.32
N THR A 23 -8.51 -0.65 -7.12
CA THR A 23 -8.10 0.31 -8.16
C THR A 23 -7.07 -0.27 -9.12
N ASN A 24 -7.10 0.21 -10.37
CA ASN A 24 -6.06 -0.04 -11.37
C ASN A 24 -5.02 1.08 -11.31
N ILE A 25 -3.75 0.72 -11.20
CA ILE A 25 -2.63 1.66 -11.24
C ILE A 25 -1.59 1.18 -12.26
N SER A 26 -0.94 2.13 -12.93
CA SER A 26 0.22 1.83 -13.78
C SER A 26 1.48 1.96 -12.95
N LEU A 27 2.32 0.93 -12.98
CA LEU A 27 3.64 0.94 -12.36
C LEU A 27 4.65 1.64 -13.27
N ASP A 28 5.76 2.11 -12.68
CA ASP A 28 6.88 2.69 -13.44
C ASP A 28 7.52 1.68 -14.41
N SER A 29 7.30 0.37 -14.21
CA SER A 29 7.68 -0.68 -15.15
C SER A 29 6.86 -0.70 -16.44
N GLY A 30 5.75 0.06 -16.50
CA GLY A 30 4.80 0.06 -17.61
C GLY A 30 3.68 -0.97 -17.46
N GLU A 31 3.72 -1.81 -16.42
CA GLU A 31 2.69 -2.80 -16.14
C GLU A 31 1.49 -2.14 -15.46
N ASN A 32 0.29 -2.51 -15.87
CA ASN A 32 -0.92 -2.17 -15.13
C ASN A 32 -1.19 -3.23 -14.08
N VAL A 33 -1.57 -2.81 -12.88
CA VAL A 33 -1.90 -3.72 -11.79
C VAL A 33 -3.20 -3.32 -11.11
N VAL A 34 -3.97 -4.32 -10.68
CA VAL A 34 -5.06 -4.14 -9.72
C VAL A 34 -4.52 -4.30 -8.32
N ILE A 35 -4.77 -3.33 -7.46
CA ILE A 35 -4.50 -3.46 -6.03
C ILE A 35 -5.55 -4.38 -5.40
N LEU A 36 -5.13 -5.54 -4.92
CA LEU A 36 -6.00 -6.53 -4.27
C LEU A 36 -6.08 -6.36 -2.76
N LYS A 37 -5.05 -5.78 -2.15
CA LYS A 37 -4.99 -5.49 -0.72
C LYS A 37 -3.98 -4.39 -0.46
N ALA A 38 -4.30 -3.46 0.41
CA ALA A 38 -3.43 -2.36 0.75
C ALA A 38 -3.69 -1.95 2.20
N GLY A 39 -2.65 -1.81 3.01
CA GLY A 39 -2.81 -1.46 4.42
C GLY A 39 -1.49 -1.17 5.12
N VAL A 40 -1.59 -0.82 6.41
CA VAL A 40 -0.42 -0.61 7.27
C VAL A 40 -0.52 -1.54 8.49
N LYS A 41 0.50 -2.37 8.68
CA LYS A 41 0.65 -3.20 9.88
C LYS A 41 1.61 -2.52 10.84
N LYS A 42 1.16 -2.23 12.06
CA LYS A 42 2.03 -1.74 13.13
C LYS A 42 2.92 -2.88 13.65
N LEU A 43 4.23 -2.68 13.61
CA LEU A 43 5.23 -3.62 14.14
C LEU A 43 6.12 -2.86 15.12
N LYS A 44 5.93 -3.10 16.43
CA LYS A 44 6.60 -2.37 17.52
C LYS A 44 6.42 -0.84 17.37
N ASP A 45 7.51 -0.16 17.05
CA ASP A 45 7.69 1.28 16.89
C ASP A 45 7.50 1.77 15.45
N LYS A 46 7.17 0.90 14.49
CA LYS A 46 7.12 1.24 13.06
C LYS A 46 5.80 0.83 12.40
N GLY A 47 5.32 1.64 11.46
CA GLY A 47 4.30 1.25 10.49
C GLY A 47 4.95 0.55 9.30
N VAL A 48 4.48 -0.64 8.95
CA VAL A 48 4.92 -1.40 7.76
C VAL A 48 3.79 -1.42 6.76
N LEU A 49 4.04 -0.88 5.57
CA LEU A 49 3.11 -0.97 4.44
C LEU A 49 3.01 -2.40 3.92
N ILE A 50 1.78 -2.83 3.65
CA ILE A 50 1.46 -4.11 3.04
C ILE A 50 0.63 -3.85 1.79
N TYR A 51 1.13 -4.34 0.66
CA TYR A 51 0.44 -4.29 -0.61
C TYR A 51 0.40 -5.68 -1.22
N ARG A 52 -0.72 -6.02 -1.82
CA ARG A 52 -0.87 -7.16 -2.72
C ARG A 52 -1.54 -6.64 -3.97
N TYR A 53 -0.92 -6.89 -5.11
CA TYR A 53 -1.46 -6.51 -6.40
C TYR A 53 -1.35 -7.68 -7.37
N GLN A 54 -2.09 -7.59 -8.46
CA GLN A 54 -2.06 -8.53 -9.56
C GLN A 54 -1.82 -7.75 -10.85
N ILE A 55 -0.90 -8.22 -11.67
CA ILE A 55 -0.66 -7.67 -13.01
C ILE A 55 -1.88 -7.95 -13.88
N THR A 56 -2.33 -6.92 -14.58
CA THR A 56 -3.50 -6.92 -15.46
C THR A 56 -3.10 -6.22 -16.76
N GLU A 57 -2.55 -7.01 -17.70
CA GLU A 57 -2.20 -6.64 -19.09
C GLU A 57 -1.30 -5.40 -19.31
#